data_AF-N9V9T9-F1
#
_entry.id   AF-N9V9T9-F1
#
_cell.length_a   1.000
_cell.length_b   1.000
_cell.length_c   1.000
_cell.angle_alpha   90.00
_cell.angle_beta   90.00
_cell.angle_gamma   90.00
#
_symmetry.space_group_name_H-M   'P 1'
#
loop_
_entity.id
_entity.type
_entity.pdbx_description
1 polymer ?
#
loop_
_entity_poly.entity_id
_entity_poly.type
_entity_poly.pdbx_seq_one_letter_code
_entity_poly.pdbx_strand_id
1 'polypeptide(L)' 'MTKELYPDIAKITGTTSSGVERSIRYARKKAIDQDHGEIYRTIGVSPYTINLSNAQFLHCIAYRIIQKEREENL' A
#
# COMPACT_ATOMS: atom_id res chain seq x y z
N MET A 1 5.23 -1.40 11.61
CA MET A 1 5.64 -0.60 10.43
C MET A 1 6.76 0.40 10.72
N THR A 2 6.55 1.44 11.53
CA THR A 2 7.54 2.52 11.70
C THR A 2 8.81 2.14 12.47
N LYS A 3 8.77 1.04 13.24
CA LYS A 3 9.88 0.58 14.09
C LYS A 3 10.60 -0.66 13.61
N GLU A 4 10.08 -1.33 12.59
CA GLU A 4 10.63 -2.58 12.04
C GLU A 4 10.65 -2.48 10.51
N LEU A 5 9.51 -2.71 9.86
CA LEU A 5 9.40 -2.73 8.39
C LEU A 5 10.05 -1.53 7.68
N TYR A 6 9.79 -0.29 8.11
CA TYR A 6 10.39 0.89 7.48
C TYR A 6 11.91 0.96 7.71
N PRO A 7 12.44 0.81 8.95
CA PRO A 7 13.86 0.60 9.17
C PRO A 7 14.49 -0.52 8.31
N ASP A 8 13.83 -1.67 8.17
CA ASP A 8 14.36 -2.79 7.40
C ASP A 8 14.48 -2.45 5.91
N ILE A 9 13.42 -1.88 5.33
CA ILE A 9 13.44 -1.38 3.95
C ILE A 9 14.50 -0.28 3.79
N ALA A 10 14.61 0.62 4.76
CA ALA A 10 15.57 1.72 4.73
C ALA A 10 17.02 1.20 4.69
N LYS A 11 17.31 0.15 5.47
CA LYS A 11 18.62 -0.53 5.47
C LYS A 11 18.94 -1.17 4.12
N ILE A 12 17.96 -1.83 3.49
CA ILE A 12 18.14 -2.50 2.19
C ILE A 12 18.34 -1.46 1.06
N THR A 13 17.59 -0.36 1.11
CA THR A 13 17.54 0.63 0.02
C THR A 13 18.49 1.82 0.20
N GLY A 14 19.27 1.85 1.29
CA GLY A 14 20.23 2.92 1.56
C GLY A 14 19.57 4.29 1.87
N THR A 15 18.42 4.28 2.53
CA THR A 15 17.67 5.51 2.89
C THR A 15 17.36 5.55 4.39
N THR A 16 16.48 6.46 4.82
CA THR A 16 15.98 6.55 6.20
C THR A 16 14.56 6.04 6.32
N SER A 17 14.17 5.57 7.51
CA SER A 17 12.79 5.09 7.76
C SER A 17 11.73 6.15 7.46
N SER A 18 12.04 7.43 7.70
CA SER A 18 11.15 8.55 7.36
C SER A 18 11.12 8.81 5.85
N GLY A 19 12.22 8.58 5.14
CA GLY A 19 12.28 8.56 3.69
C GLY A 19 11.38 7.49 3.09
N VAL A 20 11.45 6.25 3.59
CA VAL A 20 10.57 5.15 3.18
C VAL A 20 9.09 5.51 3.37
N GLU A 21 8.74 5.98 4.57
CA GLU A 21 7.37 6.37 4.89
C GLU A 21 6.84 7.45 3.92
N ARG A 22 7.64 8.50 3.68
CA ARG A 22 7.26 9.60 2.79
C ARG A 22 7.12 9.14 1.35
N SER A 23 8.01 8.29 0.87
CA SER A 23 7.95 7.73 -0.49
C SER A 23 6.70 6.89 -0.70
N ILE A 24 6.33 6.03 0.26
CA ILE A 24 5.09 5.23 0.19
C ILE A 24 3.87 6.15 0.21
N ARG A 25 3.87 7.16 1.08
CA ARG A 25 2.77 8.14 1.16
C ARG A 25 2.58 8.88 -0.16
N TYR A 26 3.68 9.31 -0.77
CA TYR A 26 3.69 9.99 -2.07
C TYR A 26 3.18 9.07 -3.19
N ALA A 27 3.71 7.84 -3.28
CA ALA A 27 3.31 6.87 -4.30
C ALA A 27 1.82 6.54 -4.20
N ARG A 28 1.31 6.30 -2.98
CA ARG A 28 -0.12 6.10 -2.73
C ARG A 28 -0.92 7.29 -3.25
N LYS A 29 -0.58 8.50 -2.83
CA LYS A 29 -1.31 9.70 -3.22
C LYS A 29 -1.36 9.84 -4.74
N LYS A 30 -0.21 9.71 -5.41
CA LYS A 30 -0.11 9.81 -6.86
C LYS A 30 -0.94 8.73 -7.58
N ALA A 31 -0.93 7.49 -7.08
CA ALA A 31 -1.73 6.41 -7.65
C ALA A 31 -3.23 6.71 -7.55
N ILE A 32 -3.70 7.21 -6.40
CA ILE A 32 -5.12 7.56 -6.19
C ILE A 32 -5.53 8.76 -7.06
N ASP A 33 -4.68 9.80 -7.11
CA ASP A 33 -4.93 11.01 -7.90
C ASP A 33 -5.06 10.70 -9.41
N GLN A 34 -4.45 9.60 -9.87
CA GLN A 34 -4.47 9.15 -11.26
C GLN A 34 -5.43 7.97 -11.52
N ASP A 35 -6.15 7.48 -10.50
CA ASP A 35 -6.97 6.27 -10.62
C ASP A 35 -8.33 6.56 -11.28
N HIS A 36 -8.70 5.73 -12.25
CA HIS A 36 -10.00 5.74 -12.93
C HIS A 36 -10.90 4.58 -12.47
N GLY A 37 -10.82 4.23 -11.18
CA GLY A 37 -11.62 3.22 -10.50
C GLY A 37 -10.99 1.83 -10.48
N GLU A 38 -9.76 1.68 -10.96
CA GLU A 38 -9.04 0.41 -10.96
C GLU A 38 -8.62 0.01 -9.56
N ILE A 39 -8.22 0.96 -8.72
CA ILE A 39 -7.86 0.68 -7.33
C ILE A 39 -9.08 0.15 -6.60
N TYR A 40 -10.24 0.81 -6.70
CA TYR A 40 -11.47 0.29 -6.08
C TYR A 40 -11.80 -1.14 -6.55
N ARG A 41 -11.74 -1.41 -7.85
CA ARG A 41 -11.97 -2.75 -8.40
C ARG A 41 -10.98 -3.79 -7.88
N THR A 42 -9.76 -3.36 -7.60
CA THR A 42 -8.68 -4.24 -7.13
C THR A 42 -8.79 -4.51 -5.63
N ILE A 43 -8.88 -3.46 -4.80
CA ILE A 43 -8.80 -3.58 -3.34
C ILE A 43 -10.17 -3.56 -2.63
N GLY A 44 -11.26 -3.30 -3.35
CA GLY A 44 -12.64 -3.30 -2.83
C GLY A 44 -13.00 -2.10 -1.94
N VAL A 45 -12.06 -1.18 -1.68
CA VAL A 45 -12.25 0.01 -0.86
C VAL A 45 -12.07 1.25 -1.73
N SER A 46 -13.01 2.19 -1.66
CA SER A 46 -12.90 3.46 -2.39
C SER A 46 -11.72 4.27 -1.85
N PRO A 47 -10.69 4.52 -2.67
CA PRO A 47 -9.53 5.28 -2.22
C PRO A 47 -9.77 6.79 -2.20
N TYR A 48 -10.87 7.25 -2.81
CA TYR A 48 -11.15 8.67 -3.09
C TYR A 48 -11.82 9.40 -1.92
N THR A 49 -12.60 8.66 -1.14
CA THR A 49 -13.37 9.20 -0.02
C THR A 49 -12.69 8.96 1.33
N ILE A 50 -11.79 7.97 1.39
CA ILE A 50 -11.12 7.56 2.62
C ILE A 50 -9.64 7.88 2.46
N ASN A 51 -9.14 8.83 3.26
CA ASN A 51 -7.71 9.15 3.32
C ASN A 51 -6.95 8.03 4.05
N LEU A 52 -6.83 6.87 3.41
CA LEU A 52 -6.20 5.67 3.97
C LEU A 52 -4.76 6.00 4.38
N SER A 53 -4.36 5.56 5.58
CA SER A 53 -2.95 5.59 5.99
C SER A 53 -2.09 4.63 5.16
N ASN A 54 -0.75 4.76 5.23
CA ASN A 54 0.14 3.84 4.51
C ASN A 54 -0.11 2.39 4.93
N ALA A 55 -0.36 2.16 6.22
CA ALA A 55 -0.63 0.83 6.76
C ALA A 55 -1.94 0.24 6.23
N GLN A 56 -3.03 1.02 6.25
CA GLN A 56 -4.32 0.56 5.74
C GLN A 56 -4.24 0.27 4.25
N PHE A 57 -3.60 1.15 3.47
CA PHE A 57 -3.45 0.95 2.04
C PHE A 57 -2.68 -0.33 1.70
N LEU A 58 -1.55 -0.57 2.36
CA LEU A 58 -0.76 -1.81 2.19
C LEU A 58 -1.54 -3.05 2.65
N HIS A 59 -2.30 -2.95 3.74
CA HIS A 59 -3.12 -4.05 4.23
C HIS A 59 -4.20 -4.46 3.20
N CYS A 60 -4.89 -3.50 2.59
CA CYS A 60 -5.89 -3.80 1.56
C CYS A 60 -5.29 -4.52 0.35
N ILE A 61 -4.08 -4.12 -0.08
CA ILE A 61 -3.36 -4.78 -1.16
C ILE A 61 -2.98 -6.21 -0.74
N ALA A 62 -2.36 -6.37 0.42
CA ALA A 62 -1.93 -7.68 0.92
C ALA A 62 -3.12 -8.65 1.08
N TYR A 63 -4.23 -8.16 1.63
CA TYR A 63 -5.45 -8.95 1.77
C TYR A 63 -5.96 -9.43 0.42
N ARG A 64 -5.99 -8.56 -0.61
CA ARG A 64 -6.45 -8.98 -1.95
C ARG A 64 -5.54 -10.03 -2.57
N ILE A 65 -4.22 -9.90 -2.42
CA ILE A 65 -3.24 -10.88 -2.93
C ILE A 65 -3.54 -12.25 -2.31
N ILE A 66 -3.67 -12.31 -0.98
CA ILE A 66 -3.99 -13.56 -0.26
C ILE A 66 -5.33 -14.16 -0.72
N GLN A 67 -6.37 -13.33 -0.95
CA GLN A 67 -7.65 -13.85 -1.44
C GLN A 67 -7.54 -14.41 -2.85
N LYS A 68 -6.82 -13.74 -3.77
CA LYS A 68 -6.59 -14.27 -5.13
C LYS A 68 -5.86 -15.60 -5.09
N GLU A 69 -4.80 -15.70 -4.29
CA GLU A 69 -4.07 -16.96 -4.11
C GLU A 69 -4.99 -18.07 -3.59
N ARG A 70 -5.95 -17.77 -2.72
CA ARG A 70 -6.93 -18.76 -2.25
C ARG A 70 -7.95 -19.15 -3.33
N GLU A 71 -8.41 -18.19 -4.12
CA GLU A 71 -9.36 -18.41 -5.23
C GLU A 71 -8.73 -19.27 -6.35
N GLU A 72 -7.44 -19.10 -6.64
CA GLU A 72 -6.72 -19.82 -7.72
C GLU A 72 -6.26 -21.23 -7.31
N ASN A 73 -6.17 -21.51 -6.01
CA ASN A 73 -5.80 -22.82 -5.46
C ASN A 73 -7.03 -23.70 -5.11
N LEU A 74 -8.24 -23.25 -5.45
CA LEU A 74 -9.52 -23.96 -5.29
C LEU A 74 -10.06 -24.39 -6.65
#